data_AF-A0A630V7W6-F1
#
_entry.id   AF-A0A630V7W6-F1
#
_cell.length_a   1.000
_cell.length_b   1.000
_cell.length_c   1.000
_cell.angle_alpha   90.00
_cell.angle_beta   90.00
_cell.angle_gamma   90.00
#
_symmetry.space_group_name_H-M   'P 1'
#
loop_
_entity.id
_entity.type
_entity.pdbx_description
1 polymer ?
#
loop_
_entity_poly.entity_id
_entity_poly.type
_entity_poly.pdbx_seq_one_letter_code
_entity_poly.pdbx_strand_id
1 'polypeptide(L)'
;AGMGVESEIASTGIKNFMLSLTAGKSATKSQKEALRALRISPTKLAAEMQKDSKTAILKVLDSLSKLSATDRPQILTRLFGKESIGAIAPLLTNMDLLRTNFERVTDAQEYGGSMQKEYASRA
;
A
#
# COMPACT_ATOMS: atom_id res chain seq x y z
N ALA A 1 19.49 9.64 -18.36
CA ALA A 1 19.78 9.47 -16.91
C ALA A 1 18.52 9.57 -16.01
N GLY A 2 17.41 10.20 -16.43
CA GLY A 2 16.21 10.39 -15.57
C GLY A 2 15.36 9.14 -15.30
N MET A 3 15.20 8.23 -16.27
CA MET A 3 14.32 7.05 -16.12
C MET A 3 14.76 6.09 -14.99
N GLY A 4 16.07 6.00 -14.72
CA GLY A 4 16.59 5.16 -13.62
C GLY A 4 16.28 5.74 -12.24
N VAL A 5 16.42 7.05 -12.07
CA VAL A 5 16.16 7.73 -10.78
C VAL A 5 14.67 7.69 -10.44
N GLU A 6 13.79 7.93 -11.42
CA GLU A 6 12.33 7.83 -11.22
C GLU A 6 11.89 6.41 -10.87
N SER A 7 12.49 5.39 -11.50
CA SER A 7 12.23 3.99 -11.20
C SER A 7 12.66 3.61 -9.78
N GLU A 8 13.81 4.08 -9.30
CA GLU A 8 14.29 3.83 -7.93
C GLU A 8 13.42 4.50 -6.86
N ILE A 9 12.97 5.73 -7.11
CA ILE A 9 12.04 6.45 -6.23
C ILE A 9 10.70 5.72 -6.17
N ALA A 10 10.17 5.32 -7.33
CA ALA A 10 8.92 4.56 -7.40
C ALA A 10 9.03 3.22 -6.66
N SER A 11 10.14 2.49 -6.85
CA SER A 11 10.40 1.20 -6.20
C SER A 11 10.50 1.35 -4.68
N THR A 12 11.20 2.38 -4.21
CA THR A 12 11.31 2.71 -2.78
C THR A 12 9.95 3.07 -2.19
N GLY A 13 9.16 3.87 -2.90
CA GLY A 13 7.81 4.24 -2.48
C GLY A 13 6.87 3.02 -2.39
N ILE A 14 6.90 2.12 -3.37
CA ILE A 14 6.12 0.88 -3.35
C ILE A 14 6.56 -0.04 -2.21
N LYS A 15 7.87 -0.14 -1.95
CA LYS A 15 8.39 -0.91 -0.80
C LYS A 15 7.85 -0.38 0.53
N ASN A 16 7.97 0.93 0.76
CA ASN A 16 7.48 1.57 1.99
C ASN A 16 5.96 1.46 2.15
N PHE A 17 5.23 1.55 1.02
CA PHE A 17 3.79 1.26 0.98
C PHE A 17 3.50 -0.15 1.50
N MET A 18 4.12 -1.17 0.90
CA MET A 18 3.91 -2.57 1.29
C MET A 18 4.27 -2.85 2.74
N LEU A 19 5.43 -2.35 3.21
CA LEU A 19 5.86 -2.48 4.60
C LEU A 19 4.83 -1.91 5.57
N SER A 20 4.20 -0.79 5.22
CA SER A 20 3.18 -0.15 6.06
C SER A 20 1.90 -0.99 6.16
N LEU A 21 1.54 -1.70 5.08
CA LEU A 21 0.36 -2.57 5.06
C LEU A 21 0.58 -3.89 5.81
N THR A 22 1.80 -4.40 5.85
CA THR A 22 2.15 -5.66 6.54
C THR A 22 2.61 -5.47 7.98
N ALA A 23 2.83 -4.22 8.43
CA ALA A 23 3.41 -3.91 9.73
C ALA A 23 2.65 -4.49 10.95
N GLY A 24 1.33 -4.69 10.84
CA GLY A 24 0.55 -5.38 11.88
C GLY A 24 0.70 -4.76 13.28
N LYS A 25 1.12 -5.55 14.26
CA LYS A 25 1.38 -5.09 15.64
C LYS A 25 2.55 -4.10 15.72
N SER A 26 3.54 -4.27 14.85
CA SER A 26 4.76 -3.45 14.75
C SER A 26 4.53 -2.11 14.07
N ALA A 27 3.31 -1.83 13.56
CA ALA A 27 2.96 -0.53 13.02
C ALA A 27 3.28 0.59 14.03
N THR A 28 3.91 1.66 13.55
CA THR A 28 4.22 2.84 14.35
C THR A 28 2.96 3.52 14.88
N LYS A 29 3.11 4.42 15.87
CA LYS A 29 1.98 5.20 16.38
C LYS A 29 1.27 5.99 15.27
N SER A 30 2.03 6.65 14.40
CA SER A 30 1.49 7.41 13.26
C SER A 30 0.71 6.52 12.28
N GLN A 31 1.24 5.36 11.93
CA GLN A 31 0.55 4.40 11.05
C GLN A 31 -0.75 3.88 11.69
N LYS A 32 -0.72 3.56 12.99
CA LYS A 32 -1.92 3.14 13.75
C LYS A 32 -2.99 4.22 13.77
N GLU A 33 -2.61 5.48 13.91
CA GLU A 33 -3.55 6.61 13.87
C GLU A 33 -4.16 6.82 12.49
N ALA A 34 -3.35 6.74 11.44
CA ALA A 34 -3.83 6.83 10.06
C ALA A 34 -4.80 5.69 9.71
N LEU A 35 -4.44 4.44 10.03
CA LEU A 35 -5.30 3.28 9.80
C LEU A 35 -6.61 3.38 10.60
N ARG A 36 -6.57 3.90 11.84
CA ARG A 36 -7.78 4.15 12.63
C ARG A 36 -8.69 5.19 11.98
N ALA A 37 -8.14 6.26 11.40
CA ALA A 37 -8.93 7.25 10.65
C ALA A 37 -9.63 6.61 9.43
N LEU A 38 -9.01 5.60 8.83
CA LEU A 38 -9.60 4.79 7.76
C LEU A 38 -10.54 3.67 8.26
N ARG A 39 -10.74 3.53 9.58
CA ARG A 39 -11.45 2.41 10.22
C ARG A 39 -10.86 1.02 9.90
N ILE A 40 -9.54 0.96 9.75
CA ILE A 40 -8.79 -0.26 9.46
C ILE A 40 -7.97 -0.66 10.70
N SER A 41 -8.07 -1.94 11.08
CA SER A 41 -7.19 -2.50 12.12
C SER A 41 -5.85 -2.90 11.50
N PRO A 42 -4.70 -2.48 12.06
CA PRO A 42 -3.38 -2.87 11.56
C PRO A 42 -3.16 -4.38 11.54
N THR A 43 -3.58 -5.10 12.59
CA THR A 43 -3.40 -6.55 12.68
C THR A 43 -4.28 -7.29 11.67
N LYS A 44 -5.52 -6.82 11.48
CA LYS A 44 -6.43 -7.38 10.47
C LYS A 44 -5.90 -7.12 9.07
N LEU A 45 -5.43 -5.90 8.80
CA LEU A 45 -4.84 -5.54 7.52
C LEU A 45 -3.63 -6.41 7.19
N ALA A 46 -2.71 -6.61 8.13
CA ALA A 46 -1.55 -7.47 7.91
C ALA A 46 -1.95 -8.93 7.60
N ALA A 47 -2.97 -9.46 8.29
CA ALA A 47 -3.50 -10.79 7.98
C ALA A 47 -4.21 -10.86 6.62
N GLU A 48 -4.97 -9.83 6.26
CA GLU A 48 -5.59 -9.70 4.94
C GLU A 48 -4.52 -9.62 3.84
N MET A 49 -3.43 -8.89 4.06
CA MET A 49 -2.27 -8.82 3.14
C MET A 49 -1.57 -10.17 2.95
N GLN A 50 -1.63 -11.07 3.93
CA GLN A 50 -1.10 -12.43 3.81
C GLN A 50 -2.04 -13.37 3.05
N LYS A 51 -3.34 -13.18 3.18
CA LYS A 51 -4.35 -14.04 2.58
C LYS A 51 -4.68 -13.63 1.14
N ASP A 52 -4.87 -12.34 0.92
CA ASP A 52 -5.29 -11.72 -0.34
C ASP A 52 -4.80 -10.27 -0.37
N SER A 53 -3.53 -10.10 -0.76
CA SER A 53 -2.88 -8.78 -0.84
C SER A 53 -3.59 -7.86 -1.83
N LYS A 54 -4.13 -8.38 -2.93
CA LYS A 54 -4.91 -7.61 -3.91
C LYS A 54 -6.10 -6.93 -3.24
N THR A 55 -6.96 -7.72 -2.59
CA THR A 55 -8.17 -7.20 -1.95
C THR A 55 -7.82 -6.24 -0.82
N ALA A 56 -6.77 -6.53 -0.04
CA ALA A 56 -6.30 -5.67 1.04
C ALA A 56 -5.77 -4.31 0.54
N ILE A 57 -4.94 -4.31 -0.52
CA ILE A 57 -4.42 -3.08 -1.15
C ILE A 57 -5.56 -2.23 -1.68
N LEU A 58 -6.49 -2.83 -2.45
CA LEU A 58 -7.64 -2.13 -3.01
C LEU A 58 -8.52 -1.51 -1.92
N LYS A 59 -8.75 -2.23 -0.81
CA LYS A 59 -9.51 -1.72 0.34
C LYS A 59 -8.87 -0.47 0.96
N VAL A 60 -7.55 -0.43 1.09
CA VAL A 60 -6.84 0.73 1.65
C VAL A 60 -6.88 1.91 0.68
N LEU A 61 -6.61 1.68 -0.59
CA LEU A 61 -6.66 2.73 -1.63
C LEU A 61 -8.08 3.29 -1.81
N ASP A 62 -9.11 2.45 -1.75
CA ASP A 62 -10.51 2.86 -1.80
C ASP A 62 -10.92 3.68 -0.55
N SER A 63 -10.39 3.31 0.62
CA SER A 63 -10.61 4.11 1.84
C SER A 63 -9.95 5.49 1.73
N LEU A 64 -8.77 5.58 1.11
CA LEU A 64 -8.03 6.82 0.90
C LEU A 64 -8.68 7.72 -0.16
N SER A 65 -9.24 7.14 -1.22
CA SER A 65 -9.92 7.89 -2.29
C SER A 65 -11.18 8.60 -1.79
N LYS A 66 -11.82 8.06 -0.74
CA LYS A 66 -13.00 8.64 -0.08
C LYS A 66 -12.68 9.79 0.88
N LEU A 67 -11.41 9.99 1.24
CA LEU A 67 -11.01 11.15 2.06
C LEU A 67 -11.12 12.45 1.26
N SER A 68 -11.37 13.55 1.97
CA SER A 68 -11.30 14.90 1.39
C SER A 68 -9.91 15.18 0.82
N ALA A 69 -9.82 16.05 -0.18
CA ALA A 69 -8.54 16.47 -0.74
C ALA A 69 -7.61 17.12 0.30
N THR A 70 -8.19 17.71 1.36
CA THR A 70 -7.46 18.34 2.46
C THR A 70 -6.87 17.31 3.43
N ASP A 71 -7.61 16.23 3.74
CA ASP A 71 -7.15 15.23 4.73
C ASP A 71 -6.23 14.17 4.12
N ARG A 72 -6.44 13.84 2.85
CA ARG A 72 -5.76 12.73 2.16
C ARG A 72 -4.22 12.86 2.19
N PRO A 73 -3.58 14.01 1.91
CA PRO A 73 -2.12 14.12 1.93
C PRO A 73 -1.53 13.83 3.32
N GLN A 74 -2.20 14.27 4.38
CA GLN A 74 -1.77 14.03 5.75
C GLN A 74 -1.86 12.54 6.10
N ILE A 75 -2.97 11.88 5.76
CA ILE A 75 -3.16 10.45 6.02
C ILE A 75 -2.16 9.61 5.19
N LEU A 76 -1.93 9.95 3.93
CA LEU A 76 -0.91 9.31 3.09
C LEU A 76 0.48 9.41 3.70
N THR A 77 0.87 10.62 4.13
CA THR A 77 2.18 10.86 4.75
C THR A 77 2.34 10.06 6.05
N ARG A 78 1.31 10.05 6.90
CA ARG A 78 1.36 9.34 8.19
C ARG A 78 1.40 7.83 8.04
N LEU A 79 0.76 7.31 6.99
CA LEU A 79 0.65 5.89 6.73
C LEU A 79 1.87 5.35 5.98
N PHE A 80 2.34 6.06 4.96
CA PHE A 80 3.34 5.55 4.02
C PHE A 80 4.65 6.32 3.98
N GLY A 81 4.75 7.46 4.67
CA GLY A 81 5.90 8.36 4.57
C GLY A 81 5.84 9.25 3.32
N LYS A 82 6.60 10.35 3.36
CA LYS A 82 6.62 11.35 2.28
C LYS A 82 7.16 10.81 0.96
N GLU A 83 8.17 9.95 1.03
CA GLU A 83 8.84 9.34 -0.13
C GLU A 83 7.89 8.47 -0.96
N SER A 84 6.88 7.89 -0.32
CA SER A 84 5.92 7.00 -0.98
C SER A 84 4.80 7.74 -1.69
N ILE A 85 4.61 9.05 -1.43
CA ILE A 85 3.49 9.81 -2.01
C ILE A 85 3.58 9.84 -3.53
N GLY A 86 4.78 10.05 -4.09
CA GLY A 86 4.98 10.09 -5.54
C GLY A 86 4.64 8.78 -6.24
N ALA A 87 4.85 7.65 -5.55
CA ALA A 87 4.52 6.32 -6.07
C ALA A 87 3.01 5.97 -5.92
N ILE A 88 2.36 6.47 -4.87
CA ILE A 88 0.98 6.07 -4.52
C ILE A 88 -0.07 6.99 -5.14
N ALA A 89 0.21 8.30 -5.23
CA ALA A 89 -0.75 9.28 -5.73
C ALA A 89 -1.32 8.94 -7.12
N PRO A 90 -0.51 8.49 -8.10
CA PRO A 90 -1.04 8.08 -9.42
C PRO A 90 -1.98 6.87 -9.38
N LEU A 91 -1.86 6.01 -8.36
CA LEU A 91 -2.75 4.87 -8.17
C LEU A 91 -4.15 5.34 -7.76
N LEU A 92 -4.23 6.36 -6.89
CA LEU A 92 -5.50 6.89 -6.38
C LEU A 92 -6.30 7.66 -7.45
N THR A 93 -5.64 8.19 -8.48
CA THR A 93 -6.31 8.89 -9.58
C THR A 93 -6.79 7.95 -10.68
N ASN A 94 -6.28 6.71 -10.74
CA ASN A 94 -6.58 5.74 -11.80
C ASN A 94 -7.10 4.41 -11.22
N MET A 95 -8.04 4.49 -10.26
CA MET A 95 -8.46 3.31 -9.49
C MET A 95 -9.12 2.21 -10.33
N ASP A 96 -9.85 2.56 -11.38
CA ASP A 96 -10.49 1.57 -12.26
C ASP A 96 -9.45 0.81 -13.09
N LEU A 97 -8.48 1.52 -13.66
CA LEU A 97 -7.35 0.88 -14.36
C LEU A 97 -6.55 -0.02 -13.40
N LEU A 98 -6.33 0.42 -12.16
CA LEU A 98 -5.65 -0.41 -11.16
C LEU A 98 -6.43 -1.70 -10.87
N ARG A 99 -7.76 -1.62 -10.68
CA ARG A 99 -8.62 -2.80 -10.48
C ARG A 99 -8.53 -3.74 -11.67
N THR A 100 -8.68 -3.24 -12.89
CA THR A 100 -8.56 -4.04 -14.11
C THR A 100 -7.18 -4.71 -14.23
N ASN A 101 -6.10 -4.01 -13.88
CA ASN A 101 -4.76 -4.60 -13.89
C ASN A 101 -4.62 -5.71 -12.84
N PHE A 102 -5.18 -5.52 -11.64
CA PHE A 102 -5.22 -6.56 -10.60
C PHE A 102 -6.10 -7.77 -10.97
N GLU A 103 -7.11 -7.60 -11.81
CA GLU A 103 -7.93 -8.70 -12.34
C GLU A 103 -7.22 -9.46 -13.45
N ARG A 104 -6.47 -8.76 -14.31
CA ARG A 104 -5.65 -9.37 -15.39
C ARG A 104 -4.50 -10.20 -14.85
N VAL A 105 -4.01 -9.87 -13.66
CA VAL A 105 -3.06 -10.70 -12.91
C VAL A 105 -3.87 -11.79 -12.18
N THR A 106 -4.36 -12.79 -12.94
CA THR A 106 -5.16 -13.91 -12.41
C THR A 106 -4.35 -14.92 -11.61
N ASP A 107 -3.01 -14.91 -11.71
CA ASP A 107 -2.12 -15.67 -10.82
C ASP A 107 -1.84 -14.91 -9.51
N ALA A 108 -2.91 -14.65 -8.75
CA ALA A 108 -2.81 -14.04 -7.42
C ALA A 108 -1.92 -14.86 -6.46
N GLN A 109 -1.69 -16.15 -6.75
CA GLN A 109 -0.70 -16.99 -6.06
C GLN A 109 0.75 -16.54 -6.31
N GLU A 110 1.10 -16.02 -7.48
CA GLU A 110 2.45 -15.54 -7.76
C GLU A 110 2.74 -14.23 -7.06
N TYR A 111 1.81 -13.26 -7.01
CA TYR A 111 2.10 -11.96 -6.39
C TYR A 111 2.04 -12.00 -4.87
N GLY A 112 1.01 -12.65 -4.30
CA GLY A 112 0.96 -12.94 -2.86
C GLY A 112 2.18 -13.78 -2.46
N GLY A 113 2.41 -14.91 -3.15
CA GLY A 113 3.53 -15.82 -2.87
C GLY A 113 4.91 -15.19 -3.02
N SER A 114 5.17 -14.39 -4.06
CA SER A 114 6.47 -13.72 -4.28
C SER A 114 6.71 -12.57 -3.30
N MET A 115 5.69 -11.75 -3.00
CA MET A 115 5.77 -10.72 -1.96
C MET A 115 5.92 -11.33 -0.57
N GLN A 116 5.18 -12.40 -0.25
CA GLN A 116 5.33 -13.15 1.00
C GLN A 116 6.71 -13.77 1.10
N LYS A 117 7.24 -14.39 0.03
CA LYS A 117 8.60 -14.95 0.01
C LYS A 117 9.64 -13.86 0.21
N GLU A 118 9.54 -12.75 -0.51
CA GLU A 118 10.47 -11.63 -0.37
C GLU A 118 10.44 -11.01 1.03
N TYR A 119 9.26 -10.89 1.64
CA TYR A 119 9.11 -10.38 3.00
C TYR A 119 9.61 -11.39 4.04
N ALA A 120 9.27 -12.67 3.90
CA ALA A 120 9.72 -13.74 4.79
C ALA A 120 11.22 -14.02 4.70
N SER A 121 11.83 -13.83 3.53
CA SER A 121 13.29 -13.93 3.34
C SER A 121 14.06 -12.73 3.92
N ARG A 122 13.37 -11.67 4.35
CA ARG A 122 13.99 -10.43 4.88
C ARG A 122 13.63 -10.13 6.34
N ALA A 123 12.85 -10.99 7.01
CA ALA A 123 12.55 -10.94 8.44
C ALA A 123 13.49 -11.87 9.23
#